data_AF-A0A1C6KJI7-F1
#
_entry.id   AF-A0A1C6KJI7-F1
#
_cell.length_a   1.000
_cell.length_b   1.000
_cell.length_c   1.000
_cell.angle_alpha   90.00
_cell.angle_beta   90.00
_cell.angle_gamma   90.00
#
_symmetry.space_group_name_H-M   'P 1'
#
loop_
_entity.id
_entity.type
_entity.pdbx_description
1 polymer ?
#
loop_
_entity_poly.entity_id
_entity_poly.type
_entity_poly.pdbx_seq_one_letter_code
_entity_poly.pdbx_strand_id
1 'polypeptide(L)' 'MSKQKRGKYIKTLPNWRGTCPICGRKRVKLVWTKKDENGKTINVCKHCSLT' A
#
# COMPACT_ATOMS: atom_id res chain seq x y z
N MET A 1 -11.42 -11.79 -1.55
CA MET A 1 -10.79 -11.59 -0.21
C MET A 1 -11.86 -11.13 0.78
N SER A 2 -12.24 -11.99 1.75
CA SER A 2 -13.14 -11.55 2.83
C SER A 2 -12.52 -10.37 3.58
N LYS A 3 -13.28 -9.27 3.71
CA LYS A 3 -12.81 -8.02 4.32
C LYS A 3 -12.48 -8.19 5.82
N GLN A 4 -13.05 -9.20 6.49
CA GLN A 4 -12.92 -9.41 7.93
C GLN A 4 -11.49 -9.71 8.41
N LYS A 5 -10.68 -10.44 7.63
CA LYS A 5 -9.31 -10.82 8.03
C LYS A 5 -8.21 -9.89 7.51
N ARG A 6 -8.55 -8.91 6.67
CA ARG A 6 -7.57 -8.04 5.99
C ARG A 6 -6.70 -7.23 6.98
N GLY A 7 -7.28 -6.76 8.08
CA GLY A 7 -6.55 -5.98 9.09
C GLY A 7 -5.45 -6.76 9.82
N LYS A 8 -5.71 -8.03 10.16
CA LYS A 8 -4.74 -8.90 10.84
C LYS A 8 -3.55 -9.23 9.93
N TYR A 9 -3.82 -9.57 8.67
CA TYR A 9 -2.78 -9.87 7.68
C TYR A 9 -1.93 -8.63 7.31
N ILE A 10 -2.51 -7.43 7.28
CA ILE A 10 -1.72 -6.22 7.01
C ILE A 10 -0.66 -5.99 8.09
N LYS A 11 -0.93 -6.36 9.35
CA LYS A 11 0.04 -6.21 10.44
C LYS A 11 1.22 -7.19 10.35
N THR A 12 1.06 -8.31 9.63
CA THR A 12 2.14 -9.28 9.43
C THR A 12 3.07 -8.92 8.28
N LEU A 13 2.70 -7.92 7.46
CA LEU A 13 3.56 -7.45 6.38
C LEU A 13 4.66 -6.51 6.93
N PRO A 14 5.93 -6.71 6.55
CA PRO A 14 6.99 -5.77 6.91
C PRO A 14 6.73 -4.41 6.26
N ASN A 15 7.00 -3.33 6.98
CA ASN A 15 6.85 -1.94 6.51
C ASN A 15 5.45 -1.56 5.97
N TRP A 16 4.40 -2.20 6.50
CA TRP A 16 3.00 -1.96 6.10
C TRP A 16 2.50 -0.53 6.33
N ARG A 17 3.14 0.23 7.23
CA ARG A 17 2.94 1.67 7.41
C ARG A 17 4.20 2.42 6.99
N GLY A 18 4.02 3.48 6.22
CA GLY A 18 5.12 4.33 5.80
C GLY A 18 4.65 5.58 5.09
N THR A 19 5.56 6.16 4.33
CA THR A 19 5.30 7.30 3.44
C THR A 19 4.94 6.78 2.06
N CYS A 20 3.83 7.23 1.49
CA CYS A 20 3.46 6.85 0.12
C CYS A 20 4.42 7.49 -0.89
N PRO A 21 5.02 6.71 -1.82
CA PRO A 21 5.94 7.26 -2.81
C PRO A 21 5.26 8.18 -3.83
N ILE A 22 3.97 7.97 -4.11
CA ILE A 22 3.21 8.77 -5.09
C ILE A 22 2.70 10.10 -4.51
N CYS A 23 2.05 10.07 -3.32
CA CYS A 23 1.37 11.25 -2.77
C CYS A 23 2.06 11.85 -1.53
N GLY A 24 3.20 11.31 -1.10
CA GLY A 24 3.95 11.81 0.06
C GLY A 24 3.26 11.67 1.42
N ARG A 25 2.06 11.08 1.49
CA ARG A 25 1.32 10.94 2.76
C ARG A 25 2.09 10.05 3.73
N LYS A 26 2.35 10.57 4.93
CA LYS A 26 3.06 9.89 6.02
C LYS A 26 2.11 9.01 6.84
N ARG A 27 2.63 7.94 7.46
CA ARG A 27 1.89 6.98 8.32
C ARG A 27 0.70 6.28 7.64
N VAL A 28 0.68 6.18 6.32
CA VAL A 28 -0.39 5.50 5.57
C VAL A 28 -0.08 4.03 5.33
N LYS A 29 -1.12 3.24 5.07
CA LYS A 29 -0.99 1.81 4.73
C LYS A 29 -0.45 1.65 3.31
N LEU A 30 0.71 1.04 3.15
CA LEU A 30 1.37 0.74 1.87
C LEU A 30 1.09 -0.72 1.47
N VAL A 31 -0.18 -1.05 1.26
CA VAL A 31 -0.64 -2.44 1.05
C VAL A 31 -1.08 -2.66 -0.40
N TRP A 32 -1.27 -1.59 -1.16
CA TRP A 32 -1.72 -1.70 -2.54
C TRP A 32 -0.52 -1.69 -3.44
N THR A 33 -0.49 -2.57 -4.43
CA THR A 33 0.58 -2.58 -5.42
C THR A 33 0.17 -1.79 -6.64
N LYS A 34 1.07 -0.94 -7.15
CA LYS A 34 0.94 -0.27 -8.44
C LYS A 34 2.22 -0.50 -9.25
N LYS A 35 2.10 -0.62 -10.56
CA LYS A 35 3.26 -0.63 -11.45
C LYS A 35 3.67 0.80 -11.70
N ASP A 36 4.93 1.10 -11.44
CA ASP A 36 5.55 2.37 -11.78
C ASP A 36 5.86 2.43 -13.29
N GLU A 37 6.19 3.60 -13.83
CA GLU A 37 6.55 3.78 -15.26
C GLU A 37 7.78 2.93 -15.65
N ASN A 38 8.63 2.63 -14.67
CA ASN A 38 9.79 1.75 -14.81
C ASN A 38 9.48 0.25 -14.70
N GLY A 39 8.20 -0.14 -14.67
CA GLY A 39 7.76 -1.53 -14.56
C GLY A 39 7.94 -2.18 -13.18
N LYS A 40 8.48 -1.45 -12.19
CA LYS A 40 8.60 -1.93 -10.81
C LYS A 40 7.25 -1.92 -10.09
N THR A 41 6.96 -2.98 -9.35
CA THR A 41 5.81 -3.06 -8.45
C THR A 41 6.15 -2.35 -7.14
N ILE A 42 5.52 -1.19 -6.93
CA ILE A 42 5.66 -0.40 -5.71
C ILE A 42 4.43 -0.53 -4.82
N ASN A 43 4.68 -0.52 -3.51
CA ASN A 43 3.62 -0.50 -2.51
C ASN A 43 3.18 0.95 -2.27
N VAL A 44 1.91 1.21 -2.54
CA VAL A 44 1.27 2.52 -2.51
C VAL A 44 0.09 2.53 -1.55
N CYS A 45 -0.37 3.75 -1.25
CA CYS A 45 -1.56 3.93 -0.42
C CYS A 45 -2.85 3.60 -1.18
N LYS A 46 -3.93 3.35 -0.43
CA LYS A 46 -5.26 3.05 -0.99
C LYS A 46 -5.72 4.08 -2.03
N HIS A 47 -5.47 5.36 -1.77
CA HIS A 47 -5.91 6.45 -2.63
C HIS A 47 -5.22 6.39 -3.99
N CYS A 48 -3.89 6.22 -4.00
CA CYS A 48 -3.11 6.14 -5.24
C CYS A 48 -3.35 4.85 -6.04
N SER A 49 -3.99 3.85 -5.44
CA SER A 49 -4.40 2.62 -6.11
C SER A 49 -5.80 2.71 -6.73
N LEU A 50 -6.64 3.66 -6.28
CA LEU A 50 -7.99 3.87 -6.82
C LEU A 50 -8.01 4.84 -8.00
N THR A 51 -6.96 5.65 -8.13
CA THR A 51 -6.61 6.48 -9.29
C THR A 51 -5.70 5.70 -10.23
#